data_AF-A0A7W7WWU9-F1
#
_entry.id   AF-A0A7W7WWU9-F1
#
_cell.length_a   1.000
_cell.length_b   1.000
_cell.length_c   1.000
_cell.angle_alpha   90.00
_cell.angle_beta   90.00
_cell.angle_gamma   90.00
#
_symmetry.space_group_name_H-M   'P 1'
#
loop_
_entity.id
_entity.type
_entity.pdbx_description
1 polymer ?
#
loop_
_entity_poly.entity_id
_entity_poly.type
_entity_poly.pdbx_seq_one_letter_code
_entity_poly.pdbx_strand_id
1 'polypeptide(L)'
;MARRFRWLPHDGGRHAVPVGLAAGADGATLCGLAVTAPSTSPPRHPHGCWPTCTACDTAWRRAEGIPLPSERRRTGGPPEQARGTTAVVVVGRLPDGQVRSSVVAHVPGLLDAALDLHTVAQSEMDES
;
A
#
# COMPACT_ATOMS: atom_id res chain seq x y z
N MET A 1 -29.82 -2.75 7.92
CA MET A 1 -28.66 -1.84 8.12
C MET A 1 -28.65 -0.84 6.97
N ALA A 2 -28.68 0.47 7.25
CA ALA A 2 -28.75 1.48 6.20
C ALA A 2 -27.40 1.58 5.46
N ARG A 3 -27.43 1.58 4.12
CA ARG A 3 -26.23 1.82 3.29
C ARG A 3 -25.66 3.21 3.58
N ARG A 4 -24.37 3.31 3.88
CA ARG A 4 -23.67 4.59 4.14
C ARG A 4 -23.26 5.29 2.85
N PHE A 5 -23.03 4.52 1.79
CA PHE A 5 -22.53 5.00 0.49
C PHE A 5 -23.42 4.55 -0.67
N ARG A 6 -23.51 5.39 -1.70
CA ARG A 6 -24.09 5.06 -3.01
C ARG A 6 -23.05 5.25 -4.09
N TRP A 7 -23.23 4.56 -5.21
CA TRP A 7 -22.32 4.64 -6.34
C TRP A 7 -22.88 5.55 -7.43
N LEU A 8 -22.05 6.48 -7.92
CA LEU A 8 -22.38 7.40 -8.99
C LEU A 8 -21.35 7.27 -10.12
N PRO A 9 -21.79 7.24 -11.38
CA PRO A 9 -20.88 7.37 -12.52
C PRO A 9 -20.39 8.82 -12.62
N HIS A 10 -19.07 8.99 -12.70
CA HIS A 10 -18.42 10.28 -12.89
C HIS A 10 -17.04 10.03 -13.53
N ASP A 11 -16.61 10.89 -14.44
CA ASP A 11 -15.30 10.84 -15.08
C ASP A 11 -14.88 9.45 -15.61
N GLY A 12 -15.80 8.80 -16.33
CA GLY A 12 -15.55 7.47 -16.93
C GLY A 12 -15.52 6.29 -15.93
N GLY A 13 -15.63 6.54 -14.63
CA GLY A 13 -15.66 5.53 -13.58
C GLY A 13 -16.90 5.59 -12.70
N ARG A 14 -17.05 4.58 -11.84
CA ARG A 14 -18.07 4.57 -10.78
C ARG A 14 -17.40 4.86 -9.45
N HIS A 15 -17.84 5.94 -8.80
CA HIS A 15 -17.29 6.46 -7.55
C HIS A 15 -18.29 6.33 -6.40
N ALA A 16 -17.77 6.10 -5.20
CA ALA A 16 -18.59 6.01 -3.99
C ALA A 16 -18.76 7.41 -3.38
N VAL A 17 -20.00 7.78 -3.09
CA VAL A 17 -20.37 9.04 -2.41
C VAL A 17 -21.25 8.75 -1.20
N PRO A 18 -21.34 9.65 -0.20
CA PRO A 18 -22.27 9.51 0.90
C PRO A 18 -23.74 9.41 0.42
N VAL A 19 -24.53 8.53 1.05
CA VAL A 19 -25.98 8.43 0.73
C VAL A 19 -26.73 9.72 1.06
N GLY A 20 -26.24 10.48 2.04
CA GLY A 20 -26.79 11.78 2.42
C GLY A 20 -26.52 12.92 1.42
N LEU A 21 -25.72 12.70 0.37
CA LEU A 21 -25.46 13.72 -0.64
C LEU A 21 -26.73 13.95 -1.48
N ALA A 22 -27.39 15.08 -1.24
CA ALA A 22 -28.63 15.48 -1.89
C ALA A 22 -28.45 15.65 -3.40
N ALA A 23 -29.52 15.40 -4.15
CA ALA A 23 -29.56 15.67 -5.60
C ALA A 23 -29.24 17.15 -5.89
N GLY A 24 -28.37 17.40 -6.87
CA GLY A 24 -27.90 18.74 -7.25
C GLY A 24 -26.91 19.37 -6.28
N ALA A 25 -26.61 18.74 -5.14
CA ALA A 25 -25.63 19.25 -4.20
C ALA A 25 -24.22 18.86 -4.60
N ASP A 26 -23.28 19.75 -4.33
CA ASP A 26 -21.86 19.48 -4.43
C ASP A 26 -21.39 18.66 -3.24
N GLY A 27 -20.48 17.74 -3.51
CA GLY A 27 -19.86 16.89 -2.51
C GLY A 27 -18.56 16.30 -3.02
N ALA A 28 -18.08 15.33 -2.27
CA ALA A 28 -16.87 14.61 -2.62
C ALA A 28 -17.11 13.10 -2.65
N THR A 29 -16.42 12.44 -3.57
CA THR A 29 -16.27 10.98 -3.60
C THR A 29 -15.31 10.53 -2.51
N LEU A 30 -15.31 9.24 -2.17
CA LEU A 30 -14.35 8.67 -1.23
C LEU A 30 -12.90 8.79 -1.69
N CYS A 31 -12.64 8.93 -2.99
CA CYS A 31 -11.30 9.17 -3.52
C CYS A 31 -10.94 10.66 -3.61
N GLY A 32 -11.78 11.57 -3.10
CA GLY A 32 -11.50 13.00 -3.02
C GLY A 32 -11.89 13.81 -4.26
N LEU A 33 -12.47 13.20 -5.30
CA LEU A 33 -12.98 13.95 -6.45
C LEU A 33 -14.23 14.73 -6.06
N ALA A 34 -14.23 16.02 -6.38
CA ALA A 34 -15.41 16.88 -6.28
C ALA A 34 -16.45 16.44 -7.32
N VAL A 35 -17.70 16.28 -6.88
CA VAL A 35 -18.80 15.85 -7.74
C VAL A 35 -20.07 16.58 -7.35
N THR A 36 -20.87 16.94 -8.35
CA THR A 36 -22.25 17.34 -8.14
C THR A 36 -23.14 16.11 -8.29
N ALA A 37 -23.93 15.80 -7.26
CA ALA A 37 -24.83 14.67 -7.33
C ALA A 37 -25.88 14.89 -8.42
N PRO A 38 -26.05 13.95 -9.37
CA PRO A 38 -26.99 14.14 -10.45
C PRO A 38 -28.42 14.12 -9.88
N SER A 39 -29.25 15.06 -10.34
CA SER A 39 -30.66 15.18 -9.97
C SER A 39 -31.53 14.13 -10.66
N THR A 40 -31.16 13.74 -11.86
CA THR A 40 -31.74 12.62 -12.60
C THR A 40 -30.88 11.38 -12.42
N SER A 41 -31.51 10.20 -12.43
CA SER A 41 -30.75 8.96 -12.44
C SER A 41 -29.84 8.93 -13.69
N PRO A 42 -28.55 8.57 -13.57
CA PRO A 42 -27.65 8.57 -14.70
C PRO A 42 -28.21 7.72 -15.84
N PRO A 43 -28.10 8.17 -17.11
CA PRO A 43 -28.37 7.29 -18.24
C PRO A 43 -27.43 6.09 -18.16
N ARG A 44 -27.94 4.88 -18.46
CA ARG A 44 -27.07 3.70 -18.61
C ARG A 44 -26.15 3.97 -19.81
N HIS A 45 -24.83 3.96 -19.63
CA HIS A 45 -23.88 4.23 -20.74
C HIS A 45 -22.63 3.33 -20.64
N PRO A 46 -22.07 2.82 -21.75
CA PRO A 46 -22.73 2.51 -23.02
C PRO A 46 -23.63 1.26 -22.90
N HIS A 47 -23.43 0.45 -21.85
CA HIS A 47 -24.22 -0.74 -21.50
C HIS A 47 -24.33 -0.94 -19.97
N GLY A 48 -24.17 0.13 -19.17
CA GLY A 48 -24.11 0.04 -17.71
C GLY A 48 -22.78 -0.49 -17.15
N CYS A 49 -21.75 -0.57 -17.99
CA CYS A 49 -20.41 -1.05 -17.64
C CYS A 49 -19.47 0.11 -17.35
N TRP A 50 -19.55 0.69 -16.15
CA TRP A 50 -18.53 1.61 -15.65
C TRP A 50 -17.52 0.85 -14.79
N PRO A 51 -16.20 0.97 -15.05
CA PRO A 51 -15.20 0.42 -14.16
C PRO A 51 -15.37 1.05 -12.77
N THR A 52 -15.19 0.24 -11.74
CA THR A 52 -15.26 0.75 -10.37
C THR A 52 -13.94 1.43 -10.03
N CYS A 53 -13.99 2.65 -9.51
CA CYS A 53 -12.80 3.33 -9.03
C CYS A 53 -12.17 2.51 -7.87
N THR A 54 -10.95 2.00 -8.06
CA THR A 54 -10.27 1.13 -7.08
C THR A 54 -10.05 1.82 -5.73
N ALA A 55 -9.81 3.13 -5.73
CA ALA A 55 -9.67 3.91 -4.50
C ALA A 55 -10.99 3.99 -3.73
N CYS A 56 -12.11 4.29 -4.41
CA CYS A 56 -13.44 4.28 -3.79
C CYS A 56 -13.84 2.90 -3.29
N ASP A 57 -13.54 1.84 -4.06
CA ASP A 57 -13.82 0.45 -3.68
C ASP A 57 -13.05 0.02 -2.43
N THR A 58 -11.76 0.37 -2.35
CA THR A 58 -10.92 0.12 -1.17
C THR A 58 -11.41 0.87 0.05
N ALA A 59 -11.73 2.16 -0.08
CA ALA A 59 -12.23 2.99 1.01
C ALA A 59 -13.59 2.50 1.52
N TRP A 60 -14.50 2.15 0.60
CA TRP A 60 -15.79 1.56 0.93
C TRP A 60 -15.65 0.23 1.68
N ARG A 61 -14.80 -0.67 1.18
CA ARG A 61 -14.55 -1.96 1.85
C ARG A 61 -14.02 -1.79 3.27
N ARG A 62 -13.06 -0.88 3.47
CA ARG A 62 -12.54 -0.54 4.81
C ARG A 62 -13.64 -0.02 5.73
N ALA A 63 -14.52 0.84 5.22
CA ALA A 63 -15.62 1.43 6.01
C ALA A 63 -16.70 0.40 6.40
N GLU A 64 -16.91 -0.64 5.58
CA GLU A 64 -17.88 -1.72 5.81
C GLU A 64 -17.25 -2.95 6.48
N GLY A 65 -15.94 -2.94 6.76
CA GLY A 65 -15.23 -4.11 7.31
C GLY A 65 -15.13 -5.29 6.34
N ILE A 66 -15.23 -5.04 5.03
CA ILE A 66 -15.15 -6.07 3.99
C ILE A 66 -13.67 -6.29 3.65
N PRO A 67 -13.13 -7.52 3.72
CA PRO A 67 -11.74 -7.78 3.37
C PRO A 67 -11.41 -7.42 1.91
N LEU A 68 -10.24 -6.83 1.71
CA LEU A 68 -9.70 -6.61 0.37
C LEU A 68 -9.37 -7.95 -0.30
N PRO A 69 -9.40 -8.05 -1.65
CA PRO A 69 -9.03 -9.27 -2.36
C PRO A 69 -7.65 -9.82 -1.97
N SER A 70 -6.69 -8.94 -1.70
CA SER A 70 -5.34 -9.32 -1.24
C SER A 70 -5.33 -9.89 0.18
N GLU A 71 -6.27 -9.50 1.03
CA GLU A 71 -6.34 -9.92 2.44
C GLU A 71 -7.01 -11.29 2.58
N ARG A 72 -7.88 -11.67 1.64
CA ARG A 72 -8.52 -12.99 1.62
C ARG A 72 -7.50 -14.14 1.62
N ARG A 73 -6.34 -13.96 0.99
CA ARG A 73 -5.27 -14.98 0.97
C ARG A 73 -4.65 -15.25 2.35
N ARG A 74 -4.68 -14.29 3.28
CA ARG A 74 -4.09 -14.45 4.62
C ARG A 74 -4.95 -15.26 5.59
N THR A 75 -6.21 -15.52 5.24
CA THR A 75 -7.18 -16.15 6.16
C THR A 75 -7.35 -17.65 5.89
N GLY A 76 -6.56 -18.24 4.98
CA GLY A 76 -6.80 -19.59 4.46
C GLY A 76 -5.57 -20.48 4.28
N GLY A 77 -4.47 -20.25 5.01
CA GLY A 77 -3.31 -21.14 4.99
C GLY A 77 -2.48 -21.02 6.27
N PRO A 78 -1.85 -22.12 6.75
CA PRO A 78 -0.96 -22.05 7.90
C PRO A 78 0.15 -21.03 7.66
N PRO A 79 0.61 -20.30 8.70
CA PRO A 79 1.59 -19.24 8.56
C PRO A 79 2.96 -19.87 8.37
N GLU A 80 3.30 -20.26 7.14
CA GLU A 80 4.67 -20.63 6.83
C GLU A 80 5.15 -19.84 5.61
N GLN A 81 5.99 -18.84 5.93
CA GLN A 81 6.97 -18.23 5.02
C GLN A 81 6.45 -17.27 3.95
N ALA A 82 5.85 -16.16 4.38
CA ALA A 82 6.08 -14.88 3.68
C ALA A 82 7.45 -14.34 4.16
N ARG A 83 8.53 -14.76 3.51
CA ARG A 83 9.86 -14.16 3.67
C ARG A 83 9.80 -12.70 3.19
N GLY A 84 9.47 -11.79 4.11
CA GLY A 84 9.59 -10.36 3.87
C GLY A 84 11.06 -9.97 3.86
N THR A 85 11.65 -9.83 2.68
CA THR A 85 12.94 -9.16 2.54
C THR A 85 12.77 -7.72 2.99
N THR A 86 13.30 -7.38 4.17
CA THR A 86 13.32 -6.00 4.64
C THR A 86 14.51 -5.33 3.98
N ALA A 87 14.30 -4.30 3.17
CA ALA A 87 15.41 -3.50 2.65
C ALA A 87 15.82 -2.49 3.73
N VAL A 88 17.08 -2.54 4.17
CA VAL A 88 17.66 -1.55 5.07
C VAL A 88 18.46 -0.57 4.22
N VAL A 89 18.16 0.72 4.36
CA VAL A 89 18.94 1.78 3.71
C VAL A 89 20.02 2.22 4.68
N VAL A 90 21.28 1.96 4.31
CA VAL A 90 22.44 2.45 5.06
C VAL A 90 22.92 3.73 4.41
N VAL A 91 22.95 4.80 5.18
CA VAL A 91 23.43 6.11 4.73
C VAL A 91 24.76 6.38 5.42
N GLY A 92 25.84 6.44 4.65
CA GLY A 92 27.18 6.75 5.11
C GLY A 92 27.65 8.11 4.60
N ARG A 93 28.45 8.81 5.41
CA ARG A 93 29.13 10.03 5.01
C ARG A 93 30.60 9.70 4.71
N LEU A 94 31.03 9.99 3.50
CA LEU A 94 32.42 9.83 3.08
C LEU A 94 33.29 10.95 3.68
N PRO A 95 34.61 10.74 3.82
CA PRO A 95 35.52 11.73 4.41
C PRO A 95 35.55 13.07 3.66
N ASP A 96 35.20 13.08 2.36
CA ASP A 96 35.06 14.31 1.56
C ASP A 96 33.71 15.04 1.81
N GLY A 97 32.92 14.62 2.79
CA GLY A 97 31.66 15.24 3.19
C GLY A 97 30.43 14.82 2.38
N GLN A 98 30.61 14.08 1.28
CA GLN A 98 29.53 13.55 0.44
C GLN A 98 28.75 12.44 1.15
N VAL A 99 27.42 12.49 1.03
CA VAL A 99 26.51 11.47 1.57
C VAL A 99 26.21 10.45 0.48
N ARG A 100 26.43 9.16 0.77
CA ARG A 100 26.01 8.05 -0.09
C ARG A 100 25.04 7.15 0.66
N SER A 101 23.95 6.81 -0.01
CA SER A 101 22.97 5.83 0.46
C SER A 101 23.12 4.54 -0.33
N SER A 102 23.16 3.40 0.36
CA SER A 102 23.13 2.07 -0.24
C SER A 102 21.96 1.29 0.33
N VAL A 103 21.22 0.61 -0.55
CA VAL A 103 20.11 -0.27 -0.17
C VAL A 103 20.67 -1.68 -0.04
N VAL A 104 20.57 -2.25 1.15
CA VAL A 104 20.98 -3.63 1.41
C VAL A 104 19.73 -4.45 1.72
N ALA A 105 19.56 -5.56 1.00
CA ALA A 105 18.50 -6.51 1.30
C ALA A 105 18.85 -7.25 2.60
N HIS A 106 18.07 -7.01 3.66
CA HIS A 106 18.18 -7.80 4.88
C HIS A 106 17.32 -9.06 4.73
N VAL A 107 18.01 -10.20 4.63
CA VAL A 107 17.41 -11.53 4.68
C VAL A 107 17.62 -12.06 6.10
N PRO A 108 16.58 -12.07 6.96
CA PRO A 108 16.72 -12.65 8.30
C PRO A 108 16.99 -14.16 8.18
N GLY A 109 18.04 -14.63 8.87
CA GLY A 109 18.46 -16.05 8.91
C GLY A 109 19.74 -16.41 8.14
N LEU A 110 20.48 -15.43 7.59
CA LEU A 110 21.78 -15.65 6.93
C LEU A 110 22.95 -15.00 7.70
N LEU A 111 22.88 -14.97 9.03
CA LEU A 111 23.92 -14.37 9.89
C LEU A 111 24.32 -15.24 11.09
N ASP A 112 24.21 -16.57 10.98
CA ASP A 112 24.75 -17.52 11.98
C ASP A 112 25.94 -18.35 11.45
N ALA A 113 26.55 -17.95 10.32
CA ALA A 113 27.68 -18.70 9.74
C ALA A 113 28.88 -17.85 9.33
N ALA A 114 28.97 -16.57 9.74
CA ALA A 114 30.06 -15.68 9.32
C ALA A 114 30.67 -14.85 10.46
N LEU A 115 30.58 -15.32 11.70
CA LEU A 115 31.23 -14.70 12.87
C LEU A 115 32.29 -15.62 13.53
N ASP A 116 32.89 -16.54 12.76
CA ASP A 116 33.89 -17.50 13.28
C ASP A 116 35.28 -17.40 12.62
N LEU A 117 35.65 -16.26 12.03
CA LEU A 117 36.96 -16.08 11.40
C LEU A 117 37.57 -14.68 11.62
N HIS A 118 37.44 -14.14 12.83
CA HIS A 118 38.22 -12.98 13.29
C HIS A 118 38.87 -13.23 14.66
N THR A 119 39.72 -14.24 14.72
CA THR A 119 40.78 -14.33 15.73
C THR A 119 41.99 -15.00 15.08
N VAL A 120 43.17 -14.45 15.42
CA VAL A 120 44.53 -14.74 14.92
C VAL A 120 44.97 -13.94 13.70
N ALA A 121 45.38 -12.67 13.92
CA ALA A 121 46.56 -12.08 13.29
C ALA A 121 46.94 -10.71 13.92
N GLN A 122 47.35 -10.73 15.18
CA GLN A 122 48.27 -9.77 15.81
C GLN A 122 49.14 -10.66 16.71
N SER A 123 50.47 -10.69 16.69
CA SER A 123 51.46 -9.63 16.51
C SER A 123 52.80 -10.34 16.34
N GLU A 124 53.62 -10.06 15.31
CA GLU A 124 55.09 -10.23 15.35
C GLU A 124 55.72 -9.24 14.34
N MET A 125 55.94 -8.01 14.80
CA MET A 125 56.96 -7.09 14.27
C MET A 125 57.60 -6.42 15.48
N ASP A 126 58.50 -7.16 16.13
CA ASP A 126 59.54 -6.62 17.01
C ASP A 126 60.69 -7.64 17.04
N GLU A 127 61.62 -7.54 16.08
CA GLU A 127 63.05 -7.81 16.29
C GLU A 127 63.82 -7.50 14.99
N SER A 128 64.49 -6.35 14.96
CA SER A 128 65.87 -6.15 14.47
C SER A 128 66.23 -4.66 14.43
#